data_AF-A9IUE7-F1
#
_entry.id   AF-A9IUE7-F1
#
_cell.length_a   1.000
_cell.length_b   1.000
_cell.length_c   1.000
_cell.angle_alpha   90.00
_cell.angle_beta   90.00
_cell.angle_gamma   90.00
#
_symmetry.space_group_name_H-M   'P 1'
#
loop_
_entity.id
_entity.type
_entity.pdbx_description
1 polymer ?
#
loop_
_entity_poly.entity_id
_entity_poly.type
_entity_poly.pdbx_seq_one_letter_code
_entity_poly.pdbx_strand_id
1 'polypeptide(L)'
;MIDFKTYRNVSVHRCKKKLFKKCCHSIKEFAFIGGLNGSISGAIAATLATYGYIALPGFGPLIAMGIGVALSAGMIIGALIGSGMGGSVGIGCILWEIYMNHNRPLFYKFHNE
;
A
#
# COMPACT_ATOMS: atom_id res chain seq x y z
N MET A 1 -8.56 -47.24 6.11
CA MET A 1 -9.06 -45.96 6.66
C MET A 1 -7.88 -45.01 6.87
N ILE A 2 -7.21 -44.68 5.78
CA ILE A 2 -6.14 -43.68 5.62
C ILE A 2 -6.63 -43.00 4.34
N ASP A 3 -7.11 -41.76 4.31
CA ASP A 3 -6.23 -40.61 4.09
C ASP A 3 -7.02 -39.27 4.12
N PHE A 4 -8.23 -39.22 4.69
CA PHE A 4 -9.03 -37.98 4.69
C PHE A 4 -8.35 -36.81 5.43
N LYS A 5 -7.57 -37.13 6.47
CA LYS A 5 -6.82 -36.15 7.26
C LYS A 5 -5.62 -35.59 6.49
N THR A 6 -4.93 -36.44 5.72
CA THR A 6 -3.78 -36.05 4.88
C THR A 6 -4.24 -35.23 3.66
N TYR A 7 -5.30 -35.65 2.97
CA TYR A 7 -5.85 -34.94 1.81
C TYR A 7 -6.38 -33.54 2.18
N ARG A 8 -7.02 -33.41 3.36
CA ARG A 8 -7.45 -32.12 3.88
C ARG A 8 -6.27 -31.21 4.26
N ASN A 9 -5.19 -31.77 4.82
CA ASN A 9 -4.00 -30.98 5.16
C ASN A 9 -3.26 -30.48 3.90
N VAL A 10 -3.11 -31.34 2.90
CA VAL A 10 -2.47 -30.98 1.61
C VAL A 10 -3.29 -29.96 0.83
N SER A 11 -4.62 -30.08 0.81
CA SER A 11 -5.51 -29.10 0.15
C SER A 11 -5.59 -27.76 0.88
N VAL A 12 -5.59 -27.74 2.22
CA VAL A 12 -5.52 -26.51 3.02
C VAL A 12 -4.17 -25.82 2.84
N HIS A 13 -3.07 -26.56 2.74
CA HIS A 13 -1.74 -25.99 2.48
C HIS A 13 -1.64 -25.39 1.07
N ARG A 14 -2.26 -26.03 0.06
CA ARG A 14 -2.34 -25.52 -1.32
C ARG A 14 -3.27 -24.30 -1.40
N CYS A 15 -4.37 -24.29 -0.64
CA CYS A 15 -5.28 -23.15 -0.53
C CYS A 15 -4.62 -21.94 0.16
N LYS A 16 -3.92 -22.15 1.28
CA LYS A 16 -3.09 -21.13 1.95
C LYS A 16 -2.05 -20.54 1.00
N LYS A 17 -1.33 -21.36 0.23
CA LYS A 17 -0.38 -20.85 -0.79
C LYS A 17 -1.05 -20.00 -1.87
N LYS A 18 -2.24 -20.39 -2.35
CA LYS A 18 -3.01 -19.63 -3.35
C LYS A 18 -3.51 -18.30 -2.78
N LEU A 19 -4.01 -18.29 -1.55
CA LEU A 19 -4.49 -17.11 -0.83
C LEU A 19 -3.35 -16.13 -0.53
N PHE A 20 -2.20 -16.62 -0.06
CA PHE A 20 -0.98 -15.81 0.13
C PHE A 20 -0.49 -15.20 -1.18
N LYS A 21 -0.46 -15.96 -2.28
CA LYS A 21 -0.05 -15.44 -3.58
C LYS A 21 -0.99 -14.34 -4.07
N LYS A 22 -2.30 -14.49 -3.83
CA LYS A 22 -3.32 -13.48 -4.17
C LYS A 22 -3.24 -12.24 -3.28
N CYS A 23 -2.99 -12.43 -1.99
CA CYS A 23 -2.75 -11.35 -1.02
C CYS A 23 -1.48 -10.55 -1.36
N CYS A 24 -0.35 -11.22 -1.62
CA CYS A 24 0.88 -10.56 -2.03
C CYS A 24 0.71 -9.79 -3.35
N HIS A 25 -0.06 -10.31 -4.30
CA HIS A 25 -0.39 -9.57 -5.51
C HIS A 25 -1.22 -8.32 -5.19
N SER A 26 -2.23 -8.45 -4.32
CA SER A 26 -3.08 -7.34 -3.92
C SER A 26 -2.31 -6.24 -3.18
N ILE A 27 -1.42 -6.61 -2.23
CA ILE A 27 -0.55 -5.66 -1.52
C ILE A 27 0.34 -4.90 -2.51
N LYS A 28 0.90 -5.61 -3.49
CA LYS A 28 1.74 -4.99 -4.53
C LYS A 28 0.95 -3.96 -5.34
N GLU A 29 -0.31 -4.24 -5.61
CA GLU A 29 -1.21 -3.33 -6.33
C GLU A 29 -1.56 -2.09 -5.49
N PHE A 30 -1.88 -2.26 -4.20
CA PHE A 30 -2.11 -1.13 -3.29
C PHE A 30 -0.86 -0.27 -3.08
N ALA A 31 0.31 -0.88 -2.95
CA ALA A 31 1.58 -0.15 -2.87
C ALA A 31 1.88 0.59 -4.19
N PHE A 32 1.54 0.00 -5.33
CA PHE A 32 1.70 0.65 -6.63
C PHE A 32 0.77 1.85 -6.81
N ILE A 33 -0.52 1.70 -6.48
CA ILE A 33 -1.50 2.79 -6.53
C ILE A 33 -1.12 3.89 -5.53
N GLY A 34 -0.73 3.51 -4.32
CA GLY A 34 -0.24 4.42 -3.30
C GLY A 34 1.00 5.19 -3.76
N GLY A 35 1.96 4.52 -4.39
CA GLY A 35 3.17 5.13 -4.95
C GLY A 35 2.86 6.08 -6.11
N LEU A 36 1.94 5.72 -7.02
CA LEU A 36 1.48 6.61 -8.09
C LEU A 36 0.86 7.89 -7.54
N ASN A 37 -0.09 7.75 -6.61
CA ASN A 37 -0.76 8.90 -5.98
C ASN A 37 0.24 9.74 -5.18
N GLY A 38 1.13 9.09 -4.44
CA GLY A 38 2.19 9.75 -3.69
C GLY A 38 3.16 10.54 -4.59
N SER A 39 3.52 9.99 -5.74
CA SER A 39 4.36 10.67 -6.74
C SER A 39 3.68 11.93 -7.28
N ILE A 40 2.40 11.83 -7.67
CA ILE A 40 1.61 12.97 -8.16
C ILE A 40 1.50 14.05 -7.08
N SER A 41 1.14 13.67 -5.84
CA SER A 41 1.07 14.64 -4.74
C SER A 41 2.44 15.23 -4.39
N GLY A 42 3.51 14.44 -4.49
CA GLY A 42 4.89 14.88 -4.29
C GLY A 42 5.36 15.87 -5.36
N ALA A 43 4.98 15.66 -6.62
CA ALA A 43 5.23 16.62 -7.70
C ALA A 43 4.51 17.95 -7.44
N ILE A 44 3.23 17.88 -7.05
CA ILE A 44 2.43 19.08 -6.73
C ILE A 44 3.04 19.82 -5.55
N ALA A 45 3.40 19.11 -4.48
CA ALA A 45 4.02 19.70 -3.28
C ALA A 45 5.38 20.35 -3.60
N ALA A 46 6.24 19.70 -4.39
CA ALA A 46 7.50 20.27 -4.82
C ALA A 46 7.31 21.50 -5.71
N THR A 47 6.31 21.47 -6.60
CA THR A 47 5.96 22.62 -7.44
C THR A 47 5.47 23.80 -6.61
N LEU A 48 4.54 23.57 -5.68
CA LEU A 48 4.07 24.60 -4.74
C LEU A 48 5.19 25.15 -3.86
N ALA A 49 6.06 24.29 -3.34
CA ALA A 49 7.20 24.72 -2.55
C ALA A 49 8.12 25.62 -3.40
N THR A 50 8.43 25.20 -4.63
CA THR A 50 9.26 25.97 -5.55
C THR A 50 8.63 27.33 -5.86
N TYR A 51 7.34 27.38 -6.21
CA TYR A 51 6.64 28.65 -6.47
C TYR A 51 6.56 29.54 -5.23
N GLY A 52 6.29 28.96 -4.06
CA GLY A 52 6.29 29.69 -2.79
C GLY A 52 7.65 30.30 -2.46
N TYR A 53 8.73 29.58 -2.76
CA TYR A 53 10.10 30.09 -2.60
C TYR A 53 10.51 31.13 -3.66
N ILE A 54 10.01 31.01 -4.89
CA ILE A 54 10.23 32.02 -5.95
C ILE A 54 9.55 33.35 -5.60
N ALA A 55 8.48 33.33 -4.81
CA ALA A 55 7.82 34.53 -4.31
C ALA A 55 8.65 35.32 -3.29
N LEU A 56 9.74 34.76 -2.75
CA LEU A 56 10.66 35.51 -1.88
C LEU A 56 11.64 36.37 -2.71
N PRO A 57 11.63 37.70 -2.53
CA PRO A 57 12.56 38.58 -3.24
C PRO A 57 14.01 38.25 -2.88
N GLY A 58 14.87 38.11 -3.89
CA GLY A 58 16.30 37.79 -3.74
C GLY A 58 16.70 36.32 -3.93
N PHE A 59 15.74 35.37 -3.95
CA PHE A 59 16.01 33.92 -4.12
C PHE A 59 15.54 33.32 -5.45
N GLY A 60 14.73 34.04 -6.22
CA GLY A 60 14.11 33.55 -7.47
C GLY A 60 15.07 32.94 -8.50
N PRO A 61 16.19 33.60 -8.88
CA PRO A 61 17.12 33.05 -9.88
C PRO A 61 17.86 31.79 -9.44
N LEU A 62 18.16 31.67 -8.13
CA LEU A 62 18.90 30.53 -7.57
C LEU A 62 18.06 29.24 -7.60
N ILE A 63 16.75 29.38 -7.36
CA ILE A 63 15.80 28.26 -7.27
C ILE A 63 15.24 27.89 -8.65
N ALA A 64 15.12 28.86 -9.57
CA ALA A 64 14.74 28.62 -10.96
C ALA A 64 15.66 27.63 -11.69
N MET A 65 16.95 27.60 -11.32
CA MET A 65 17.93 26.66 -11.89
C MET A 65 17.75 25.22 -11.37
N GLY A 66 17.12 25.04 -10.19
CA GLY A 66 16.97 23.77 -9.49
C GLY A 66 15.58 23.13 -9.59
N ILE A 67 14.62 23.76 -10.28
CA ILE A 67 13.22 23.31 -10.34
C ILE A 67 13.10 21.85 -10.80
N GLY A 68 13.85 21.47 -11.83
CA GLY A 68 13.84 20.09 -12.34
C GLY A 68 14.29 19.07 -11.30
N VAL A 69 15.33 19.40 -10.53
CA VAL A 69 15.85 18.55 -9.45
C VAL A 69 14.84 18.46 -8.31
N ALA A 70 14.27 19.59 -7.89
CA ALA A 70 13.25 19.63 -6.84
C ALA A 70 12.00 18.82 -7.21
N LEU A 71 11.55 18.92 -8.46
CA LEU A 71 10.39 18.16 -8.96
C LEU A 71 10.67 16.66 -8.98
N SER A 72 11.85 16.26 -9.47
CA SER A 72 12.27 14.85 -9.49
C SER A 72 12.40 14.28 -8.08
N ALA A 73 13.00 15.02 -7.15
CA ALA A 73 13.12 14.63 -5.76
C ALA A 73 11.74 14.52 -5.09
N GLY A 74 10.85 15.48 -5.34
CA GLY A 74 9.47 15.47 -4.84
C GLY A 74 8.68 14.26 -5.31
N MET A 75 8.78 13.89 -6.59
CA MET A 75 8.16 12.67 -7.13
C MET A 75 8.72 11.42 -6.48
N ILE A 76 10.04 11.29 -6.33
CA ILE A 76 10.67 10.09 -5.75
C ILE A 76 10.28 9.94 -4.28
N ILE A 77 10.39 11.01 -3.50
CA ILE A 77 10.04 11.00 -2.07
C ILE A 77 8.53 10.73 -1.90
N GLY A 78 7.70 11.40 -2.69
CA GLY A 78 6.26 11.19 -2.70
C GLY A 78 5.89 9.74 -3.04
N ALA A 79 6.54 9.15 -4.05
CA ALA A 79 6.33 7.75 -4.43
C ALA A 79 6.73 6.78 -3.33
N LEU A 80 7.85 7.01 -2.65
CA LEU A 80 8.31 6.19 -1.53
C LEU A 80 7.32 6.22 -0.36
N ILE A 81 6.87 7.41 0.05
CA ILE A 81 5.92 7.57 1.15
C ILE A 81 4.56 6.97 0.78
N GLY A 82 4.06 7.28 -0.42
CA GLY A 82 2.79 6.77 -0.93
C GLY A 82 2.76 5.25 -1.05
N SER A 83 3.87 4.65 -1.51
CA SER A 83 4.01 3.18 -1.58
C SER A 83 4.04 2.55 -0.20
N GLY A 84 4.73 3.17 0.77
CA GLY A 84 4.74 2.74 2.16
C GLY A 84 3.35 2.74 2.80
N MET A 85 2.58 3.82 2.62
CA MET A 85 1.19 3.91 3.10
C MET A 85 0.25 2.96 2.36
N GLY A 86 0.38 2.82 1.04
CA GLY A 86 -0.42 1.87 0.27
C GLY A 86 -0.16 0.42 0.71
N GLY A 87 1.10 0.07 0.94
CA GLY A 87 1.48 -1.25 1.44
C GLY A 87 0.95 -1.54 2.84
N SER A 88 1.02 -0.59 3.77
CA SER A 88 0.53 -0.76 5.14
C SER A 88 -0.99 -0.92 5.20
N VAL A 89 -1.74 -0.16 4.40
CA VAL A 89 -3.21 -0.32 4.26
C VAL A 89 -3.55 -1.69 3.67
N GLY A 90 -2.82 -2.14 2.64
CA GLY A 90 -3.01 -3.47 2.06
C GLY A 90 -2.79 -4.59 3.07
N ILE A 91 -1.73 -4.51 3.87
CA ILE A 91 -1.44 -5.48 4.95
C ILE A 91 -2.54 -5.44 6.02
N GLY A 92 -2.98 -4.24 6.42
CA GLY A 92 -4.06 -4.05 7.40
C GLY A 92 -5.38 -4.68 6.94
N CYS A 93 -5.76 -4.49 5.68
CA CYS A 93 -6.95 -5.13 5.10
C CYS A 93 -6.89 -6.65 5.14
N ILE A 94 -5.72 -7.25 4.84
CA ILE A 94 -5.55 -8.70 4.88
C ILE A 94 -5.60 -9.24 6.30
N LEU A 95 -4.94 -8.56 7.25
CA LEU A 95 -5.02 -8.92 8.67
C LEU A 95 -6.46 -8.86 9.19
N TRP A 96 -7.21 -7.83 8.80
CA TRP A 96 -8.61 -7.68 9.13
C TRP A 96 -9.48 -8.80 8.54
N GLU A 97 -9.27 -9.14 7.26
CA GLU A 97 -9.99 -10.23 6.60
C GLU A 97 -9.73 -11.57 7.30
N ILE A 98 -8.48 -11.86 7.69
CA ILE A 98 -8.12 -13.07 8.43
C ILE A 98 -8.78 -13.06 9.81
N TYR A 99 -8.76 -11.94 10.53
CA TYR A 99 -9.38 -11.80 11.85
C TYR A 99 -10.89 -12.07 11.79
N MET A 100 -11.60 -11.42 10.86
CA MET A 100 -13.04 -11.62 10.67
C MET A 100 -13.39 -13.05 10.25
N ASN A 101 -12.58 -13.67 9.39
CA ASN A 101 -12.82 -15.05 8.96
C ASN A 101 -12.54 -16.07 10.07
N HIS A 102 -11.61 -15.78 10.99
CA HIS A 102 -11.35 -16.62 12.16
C HIS A 102 -12.47 -16.51 13.23
N ASN A 103 -13.20 -15.39 13.27
CA ASN A 103 -14.36 -15.19 14.16
C ASN A 103 -15.69 -15.67 13.56
N ARG A 104 -15.75 -15.98 12.26
CA ARG A 104 -16.97 -16.52 11.62
C ARG A 104 -17.57 -17.79 12.24
N PRO A 105 -16.80 -18.81 12.70
CA PRO A 105 -17.40 -19.98 13.35
C PRO A 105 -18.00 -19.68 14.74
N LEU A 106 -17.59 -18.57 15.39
CA LEU A 106 -18.21 -18.10 16.63
C LEU A 106 -19.53 -17.36 16.37
N PHE A 107 -19.59 -16.57 15.30
CA PHE A 107 -20.79 -15.82 14.93
C PHE A 107 -21.98 -16.71 14.54
N TYR A 108 -21.71 -17.85 13.88
CA TYR A 108 -22.77 -18.82 13.55
C TYR A 108 -23.30 -19.55 14.79
N LYS A 109 -22.49 -19.65 15.86
CA LYS A 109 -22.87 -20.34 17.09
C LYS A 109 -23.73 -19.45 18.00
N PHE A 110 -23.50 -18.14 18.01
CA PHE A 110 -24.30 -17.16 18.78
C PHE A 110 -25.61 -16.73 18.10
N HIS A 111 -25.76 -16.93 16.79
CA HIS A 111 -27.01 -16.61 16.09
C HIS A 111 -28.06 -17.73 16.17
N ASN A 112 -27.68 -18.90 16.70
CA ASN A 112 -28.52 -20.10 16.75
C ASN A 112 -28.83 -20.54 18.19
N GLU A 113 -28.56 -19.70 19.19
CA GLU A 113 -29.05 -19.81 20.57
C GLU A 113 -30.20 -18.83 20.82
#